data_AF-K1SLV0-F1
#
_entry.id   AF-K1SLV0-F1
#
_cell.length_a   1.000
_cell.length_b   1.000
_cell.length_c   1.000
_cell.angle_alpha   90.00
_cell.angle_beta   90.00
_cell.angle_gamma   90.00
#
_symmetry.space_group_name_H-M   'P 1'
#
loop_
_entity.id
_entity.type
_entity.pdbx_description
1 polymer ?
#
loop_
_entity_poly.entity_id
_entity_poly.type
_entity_poly.pdbx_seq_one_letter_code
_entity_poly.pdbx_strand_id
1 'polypeptide(L)' 'NYIESRKENMNIYKETYTREDEIPFDFSRRRMSVVLKDQMGKRQLITKGAVDEIMYICSYIDINGEAVELTEN' A
#
# COMPACT_ATOMS: atom_id res chain seq x y z
N ASN A 1 6.32 -24.53 8.73
CA ASN A 1 5.19 -24.52 7.78
C ASN A 1 4.94 -23.10 7.27
N TYR A 2 5.26 -22.80 6.02
CA TYR A 2 5.19 -21.45 5.41
C TYR A 2 3.84 -20.73 5.55
N ILE A 3 2.74 -21.49 5.57
CA ILE A 3 1.39 -20.93 5.72
C ILE A 3 1.20 -20.34 7.12
N GLU A 4 1.76 -20.98 8.15
CA GLU A 4 1.61 -20.53 9.54
C GLU A 4 2.32 -19.21 9.77
N SER A 5 3.58 -19.10 9.31
CA SER A 5 4.34 -17.85 9.41
C SER A 5 3.66 -16.68 8.68
N ARG A 6 2.98 -16.95 7.56
CA ARG A 6 2.25 -15.91 6.81
C ARG A 6 0.99 -15.42 7.55
N LYS A 7 0.31 -16.31 8.29
CA LYS A 7 -0.83 -15.95 9.15
C LYS A 7 -0.40 -15.18 10.39
N GLU A 8 0.67 -15.61 11.05
CA GLU A 8 1.26 -14.91 12.20
C GLU A 8 1.65 -13.47 11.82
N ASN A 9 2.36 -13.29 10.70
CA ASN A 9 2.70 -11.96 10.19
C ASN A 9 1.47 -11.10 9.90
N MET A 10 0.41 -11.67 9.32
CA MET A 10 -0.84 -10.94 9.08
C MET A 10 -1.50 -10.46 10.38
N ASN A 11 -1.44 -11.26 11.45
CA ASN A 11 -1.98 -10.87 12.75
C ASN A 11 -1.17 -9.71 13.36
N ILE A 12 0.17 -9.76 13.27
CA ILE A 12 1.03 -8.67 13.72
C ILE A 12 0.65 -7.34 13.04
N TYR A 13 0.41 -7.34 11.72
CA TYR A 13 0.01 -6.13 11.01
C TYR A 13 -1.37 -5.61 11.44
N LYS A 14 -2.31 -6.50 11.77
CA LYS A 14 -3.64 -6.10 12.28
C LYS A 14 -3.57 -5.46 13.67
N GLU A 15 -2.61 -5.86 14.50
CA GLU A 15 -2.43 -5.33 15.85
C GLU A 15 -1.59 -4.03 15.86
N THR A 16 -0.77 -3.82 14.85
CA THR A 16 0.15 -2.66 14.76
C THR A 16 -0.39 -1.50 13.94
N TYR A 17 -1.42 -1.71 13.12
CA TYR A 17 -2.02 -0.68 12.28
C TYR A 17 -3.53 -0.56 12.48
N THR A 18 -3.99 0.67 12.65
CA THR A 18 -5.41 1.02 12.63
C THR A 18 -5.78 1.57 11.25
N ARG A 19 -6.85 1.04 10.65
CA ARG A 19 -7.45 1.61 9.44
C ARG A 19 -8.32 2.80 9.84
N GLU A 20 -7.88 4.02 9.53
CA GLU A 20 -8.59 5.24 9.90
C GLU A 20 -9.63 5.68 8.84
N ASP A 21 -9.37 5.43 7.56
CA ASP A 21 -10.25 5.87 6.47
C ASP A 21 -10.04 5.03 5.20
N GLU A 22 -10.93 5.22 4.23
CA GLU A 22 -10.82 4.63 2.90
C GLU A 22 -11.34 5.56 1.80
N ILE A 23 -10.68 5.47 0.64
CA ILE A 23 -11.27 5.93 -0.61
C ILE A 23 -11.61 4.66 -1.39
N PRO A 24 -12.89 4.27 -1.46
CA PRO A 24 -13.29 3.02 -2.08
C PRO A 24 -12.93 2.99 -3.57
N PHE A 25 -13.10 1.81 -4.18
CA PHE A 25 -12.87 1.68 -5.61
C PHE A 25 -13.77 2.65 -6.37
N ASP A 26 -13.17 3.39 -7.30
CA ASP A 26 -13.87 4.31 -8.18
C ASP A 26 -13.50 3.98 -9.62
N PHE A 27 -14.52 3.83 -10.46
CA PHE A 27 -14.38 3.47 -11.88
C PHE A 27 -13.65 4.54 -12.69
N SER A 28 -13.71 5.81 -12.29
CA SER A 28 -13.04 6.90 -13.00
C SER A 28 -11.51 6.73 -12.97
N ARG A 29 -11.00 6.27 -11.83
CA ARG A 29 -9.57 6.12 -11.52
C ARG A 29 -9.08 4.68 -11.41
N ARG A 30 -9.99 3.72 -11.49
CA ARG A 30 -9.81 2.25 -11.33
C ARG A 30 -8.87 1.82 -10.20
N ARG A 31 -8.95 2.49 -9.05
CA ARG A 31 -8.12 2.20 -7.87
C ARG A 31 -8.88 2.43 -6.57
N MET A 32 -8.42 1.81 -5.49
CA MET A 32 -8.89 2.04 -4.13
C MET A 32 -7.72 2.29 -3.18
N SER A 33 -7.96 3.04 -2.12
CA SER A 33 -6.95 3.38 -1.13
C SER A 33 -7.47 3.20 0.29
N VAL A 34 -6.59 2.85 1.22
CA VAL A 34 -6.87 2.84 2.67
C VAL A 34 -5.85 3.69 3.40
N VAL A 35 -6.30 4.43 4.41
CA VAL A 35 -5.43 5.18 5.32
C VAL A 35 -5.16 4.29 6.52
N LEU A 36 -3.89 3.98 6.74
CA LEU A 36 -3.42 3.24 7.90
C LEU A 36 -2.65 4.20 8.81
N LYS A 37 -2.84 4.04 10.12
CA LYS A 37 -2.06 4.70 11.15
C LYS A 37 -1.34 3.66 12.00
N ASP A 38 -0.04 3.82 12.17
CA ASP A 38 0.73 2.98 13.08
C ASP A 38 0.59 3.40 14.55
N GLN A 39 1.16 2.61 15.45
CA GLN A 39 1.15 2.90 16.89
C GLN A 39 1.89 4.20 17.27
N MET A 40 2.82 4.66 16.44
CA MET A 40 3.56 5.92 16.63
C MET A 40 2.79 7.13 16.07
N GLY A 41 1.65 6.90 15.42
CA GLY A 41 0.79 7.92 14.83
C GLY A 41 1.15 8.31 13.40
N LYS A 42 2.13 7.67 12.75
CA LYS A 42 2.43 7.89 11.34
C LYS A 42 1.25 7.40 10.50
N ARG A 43 0.80 8.25 9.59
CA ARG A 43 -0.24 7.93 8.60
C ARG A 43 0.39 7.57 7.28
N GLN A 44 -0.15 6.55 6.64
CA GLN A 44 0.28 6.09 5.32
C GLN A 44 -0.91 5.63 4.49
N LEU A 45 -0.87 5.95 3.20
CA LEU A 45 -1.90 5.57 2.24
C LEU A 45 -1.44 4.33 1.47
N ILE A 46 -2.21 3.26 1.51
CA ILE A 46 -1.96 2.08 0.67
C ILE A 46 -2.99 2.08 -0.46
N THR A 47 -2.50 2.14 -1.70
CA THR A 47 -3.35 2.19 -2.91
C THR A 47 -3.14 0.93 -3.73
N LYS A 48 -4.23 0.30 -4.19
CA LYS A 48 -4.21 -0.82 -5.14
C LYS A 48 -5.14 -0.55 -6.32
N GLY A 49 -4.72 -0.98 -7.50
CA GLY A 49 -5.42 -0.76 -8.76
C GLY A 49 -4.80 -1.57 -9.89
N ALA A 50 -5.25 -1.32 -11.12
CA ALA A 50 -4.60 -1.83 -12.32
C ALA A 50 -3.17 -1.25 -12.43
N VAL A 51 -2.25 -2.00 -13.04
CA VAL A 51 -0.82 -1.62 -13.15
C VAL A 51 -0.68 -0.23 -13.75
N ASP A 52 -1.29 0.02 -14.90
CA ASP A 52 -1.18 1.32 -15.60
C ASP A 52 -1.64 2.50 -14.75
N GLU A 53 -2.72 2.34 -13.96
CA GLU A 53 -3.26 3.42 -13.11
C GLU A 53 -2.40 3.69 -11.89
N ILE A 54 -1.71 2.68 -11.38
CA ILE A 54 -0.77 2.85 -10.28
C ILE A 54 0.51 3.50 -10.79
N MET A 55 1.05 3.02 -11.92
CA MET A 55 2.23 3.60 -12.54
C MET A 55 2.01 5.07 -12.90
N TYR A 56 0.82 5.43 -13.39
CA TYR A 56 0.46 6.82 -13.75
C TYR A 56 0.51 7.80 -12.56
N ILE A 57 0.33 7.33 -11.31
CA ILE A 57 0.33 8.19 -10.11
C ILE A 57 1.61 8.07 -9.29
N CYS A 58 2.58 7.27 -9.72
CA CYS A 58 3.83 7.04 -9.01
C CYS A 58 4.94 7.93 -9.56
N SER A 59 5.66 8.63 -8.69
CA SER A 59 6.90 9.34 -9.05
C SER A 59 8.17 8.53 -8.77
N TYR A 60 8.06 7.45 -7.98
CA TYR A 60 9.17 6.61 -7.55
C TYR A 60 8.78 5.14 -7.58
N ILE A 61 9.78 4.28 -7.75
CA ILE A 61 9.68 2.83 -7.66
C ILE A 61 10.73 2.29 -6.69
N ASP A 62 10.36 1.29 -5.89
CA ASP A 62 11.30 0.58 -5.03
C ASP A 62 12.03 -0.49 -5.85
N ILE A 63 13.35 -0.38 -5.92
CA ILE A 63 14.22 -1.40 -6.49
C ILE A 63 15.20 -1.82 -5.40
N ASN A 64 15.06 -3.06 -4.92
CA ASN A 64 15.92 -3.64 -3.88
C ASN A 64 15.97 -2.84 -2.57
N GLY A 65 14.87 -2.20 -2.17
CA GLY A 65 14.77 -1.39 -0.95
C GLY A 65 15.20 0.07 -1.13
N GLU A 66 15.52 0.48 -2.35
CA GLU A 66 15.87 1.85 -2.69
C GLU A 66 14.76 2.49 -3.54
N ALA A 67 14.26 3.65 -3.11
CA ALA A 67 13.30 4.43 -3.86
C ALA A 67 14.04 5.21 -4.96
N VAL A 68 13.88 4.79 -6.21
CA VAL A 68 14.44 5.46 -7.38
C VAL A 68 13.35 6.18 -8.17
N GLU A 69 13.69 7.26 -8.85
CA GLU A 69 12.74 8.03 -9.66
C GLU A 69 12.18 7.16 -10.80
N LEU A 70 10.86 7.17 -10.95
CA LEU A 70 10.20 6.52 -12.07
C LEU A 70 10.31 7.43 -13.29
N THR A 71 11.21 7.10 -14.20
CA THR A 71 11.41 7.85 -15.45
C THR A 71 10.60 7.25 -16.60
N GLU A 72 10.19 8.10 -17.54
CA GLU A 72 9.61 7.65 -18.80
C GLU A 72 10.73 7.08 -19.70
N ASN A 73 10.43 6.00 -20.42
CA ASN A 73 11.35 5.38 -21.38
C ASN A 73 11.55 6.25 -22.63
#